data_AF-A0A2S2NNK4-F1
#
_entry.id   AF-A0A2S2NNK4-F1
#
_cell.length_a   1.000
_cell.length_b   1.000
_cell.length_c   1.000
_cell.angle_alpha   90.00
_cell.angle_beta   90.00
_cell.angle_gamma   90.00
#
_symmetry.space_group_name_H-M   'P 1'
#
loop_
_entity.id
_entity.type
_entity.pdbx_description
1 polymer ?
#
loop_
_entity_poly.entity_id
_entity_poly.type
_entity_poly.pdbx_seq_one_letter_code
_entity_poly.pdbx_strand_id
1 'polypeptide(L)'
;NLLSIYSDHLFIFCGDFNLPNVSWSNDNHGLIYSSTSGYPINCLPETFAANNFFQINDIFNKSGSLLDLIFVNLNQYKVKAALVPVVPEDRYHPALSIDF
;
A
#
# COMPACT_ATOMS: atom_id res chain seq x y z
N ASN A 1 1.03 20.91 -0.26
CA ASN A 1 1.24 19.51 -0.66
C ASN A 1 2.51 19.04 0.04
N LEU A 2 2.49 17.92 0.77
CA LEU A 2 3.64 17.46 1.55
C LEU A 2 4.91 17.29 0.67
N LEU A 3 4.72 16.73 -0.52
CA LEU A 3 5.81 16.46 -1.46
C LEU A 3 6.41 17.73 -2.06
N SER A 4 5.66 18.83 -2.13
CA SER A 4 6.22 20.11 -2.59
C SER A 4 7.12 20.77 -1.55
N ILE A 5 6.94 20.45 -0.26
CA ILE A 5 7.76 21.00 0.84
C ILE A 5 9.04 20.17 1.00
N TYR A 6 8.95 18.85 0.77
CA TYR A 6 10.02 17.89 0.95
C TYR A 6 10.32 17.15 -0.36
N SER A 7 10.63 17.89 -1.42
CA SER A 7 10.82 17.35 -2.78
C SER A 7 11.90 16.27 -2.87
N ASP A 8 12.91 16.38 -2.01
CA ASP A 8 14.10 15.52 -2.06
C ASP A 8 14.02 14.35 -1.06
N HIS A 9 12.85 14.15 -0.44
CA HIS A 9 12.66 13.12 0.57
C HIS A 9 11.86 11.94 0.02
N LEU A 10 12.27 10.75 0.44
CA LEU A 10 11.48 9.54 0.27
C LEU A 10 10.52 9.41 1.46
N PHE A 11 9.23 9.34 1.16
CA PHE A 11 8.18 9.02 2.11
C PHE A 11 7.73 7.59 1.91
N ILE A 12 7.63 6.83 3.00
CA ILE A 12 7.17 5.46 3.02
C ILE A 12 6.16 5.33 4.16
N PHE A 13 4.95 4.93 3.81
CA PHE A 13 3.91 4.56 4.77
C PHE A 13 3.68 3.07 4.64
N CYS A 14 4.02 2.31 5.68
CA CYS A 14 3.79 0.87 5.74
C CYS A 14 2.95 0.55 6.98
N GLY A 15 1.99 -0.35 6.84
CA GLY A 15 1.19 -0.80 7.98
C GLY A 15 0.06 -1.72 7.60
N ASP A 16 -0.65 -2.19 8.62
CA ASP A 16 -1.89 -2.94 8.50
C ASP A 16 -3.07 -1.96 8.42
N PHE A 17 -3.70 -1.89 7.25
CA PHE A 17 -4.83 -1.00 7.00
C PHE A 17 -6.18 -1.70 7.21
N ASN A 18 -6.22 -3.04 7.22
CA ASN A 18 -7.43 -3.83 7.35
C ASN A 18 -8.57 -3.42 6.40
N LEU A 19 -8.26 -3.25 5.11
CA LEU A 19 -9.22 -2.88 4.05
C LEU A 19 -9.46 -4.02 3.04
N PRO A 20 -10.12 -5.14 3.43
CA PRO A 20 -10.20 -6.37 2.63
C PRO A 20 -11.02 -6.27 1.33
N ASN A 21 -11.83 -5.23 1.15
CA ASN A 21 -12.74 -5.07 0.02
C ASN A 21 -12.36 -3.90 -0.90
N VAL A 22 -11.09 -3.49 -0.84
CA VAL A 22 -10.54 -2.42 -1.66
C VAL A 22 -9.53 -3.01 -2.62
N SER A 23 -9.76 -2.78 -3.91
CA SER A 23 -8.77 -3.07 -4.95
C SER A 23 -7.91 -1.84 -5.14
N TRP A 24 -6.59 -2.04 -5.20
CA TRP A 24 -5.60 -0.99 -5.36
C TRP A 24 -4.85 -1.21 -6.67
N SER A 25 -4.56 -0.13 -7.40
CA SER A 25 -3.67 -0.16 -8.57
C SER A 25 -3.13 1.24 -8.84
N ASN A 26 -2.23 1.37 -9.81
CA ASN A 26 -1.74 2.68 -10.26
C ASN A 26 -1.91 2.78 -11.77
N ASP A 27 -2.30 3.96 -12.25
CA ASP A 27 -2.31 4.31 -13.67
C ASP A 27 -1.29 5.41 -13.99
N ASN A 28 -1.37 5.99 -15.19
CA ASN A 28 -0.49 7.09 -15.61
C ASN A 28 -0.71 8.39 -14.80
N HIS A 29 -1.76 8.48 -14.00
CA HIS A 29 -2.14 9.65 -13.20
C HIS A 29 -1.93 9.43 -11.70
N GLY A 30 -1.67 8.20 -11.25
CA GLY A 30 -1.33 7.90 -9.86
C GLY A 30 -2.13 6.72 -9.30
N LEU A 31 -2.33 6.75 -7.98
CA LEU A 31 -3.10 5.73 -7.25
C LEU A 31 -4.57 5.75 -7.67
N ILE A 32 -5.07 4.58 -8.06
CA ILE A 32 -6.49 4.32 -8.30
C ILE A 32 -6.97 3.22 -7.35
N TYR A 33 -8.25 3.30 -6.96
CA TYR A 33 -8.85 2.32 -6.06
C TYR A 33 -10.31 2.10 -6.41
N SER A 34 -10.85 0.95 -6.02
CA SER A 34 -12.28 0.66 -6.10
C SER A 34 -12.74 -0.15 -4.89
N SER A 35 -13.96 0.11 -4.44
CA SER A 35 -14.65 -0.68 -3.40
C SER A 35 -15.58 -1.67 -4.05
N THR A 36 -15.52 -2.94 -3.67
CA THR A 36 -16.59 -3.90 -3.96
C THR A 36 -17.67 -3.89 -2.89
N SER A 37 -17.43 -3.21 -1.77
CA SER A 37 -18.35 -3.16 -0.64
C SER A 37 -19.15 -1.86 -0.66
N GLY A 38 -20.45 -1.95 -0.37
CA GLY A 38 -21.29 -0.77 -0.10
C GLY A 38 -20.98 -0.10 1.25
N TYR A 39 -19.95 -0.56 1.97
CA TYR A 39 -19.50 0.06 3.20
C TYR A 39 -18.66 1.30 2.89
N PRO A 40 -18.77 2.37 3.68
CA PRO A 40 -17.95 3.54 3.52
C PRO A 40 -16.48 3.16 3.74
N ILE A 41 -15.67 3.26 2.70
CA ILE A 41 -14.22 3.36 2.86
C ILE A 41 -13.97 4.74 3.48
N ASN A 42 -13.10 4.79 4.48
CA ASN A 42 -12.55 6.03 5.02
C ASN A 42 -11.85 6.85 3.92
N CYS A 43 -11.62 8.15 4.16
CA CYS A 43 -11.00 9.06 3.18
C CYS A 43 -9.51 8.79 2.87
N LEU A 44 -9.03 7.59 3.23
CA LEU A 44 -7.64 7.21 3.19
C LEU A 44 -7.11 7.02 1.76
N PRO A 45 -7.79 6.27 0.86
CA PRO A 45 -7.38 6.19 -0.53
C PRO A 45 -7.32 7.57 -1.21
N GLU A 46 -8.33 8.42 -0.96
CA GLU A 46 -8.41 9.79 -1.50
C GLU A 46 -7.25 10.64 -1.00
N THR A 47 -6.87 10.50 0.27
CA THR A 47 -5.77 11.25 0.86
C THR A 47 -4.44 10.88 0.21
N PHE A 48 -4.16 9.60 0.00
CA PHE A 48 -2.93 9.16 -0.67
C PHE A 48 -2.91 9.57 -2.14
N ALA A 49 -4.02 9.38 -2.87
CA ALA A 49 -4.12 9.79 -4.27
C ALA A 49 -3.95 11.31 -4.44
N ALA A 50 -4.61 12.13 -3.62
CA ALA A 50 -4.51 13.59 -3.67
C ALA A 50 -3.11 14.14 -3.34
N ASN A 51 -2.26 13.34 -2.67
CA ASN A 51 -0.89 13.70 -2.34
C ASN A 51 0.14 13.01 -3.26
N ASN A 52 -0.27 12.43 -4.39
CA ASN A 52 0.59 11.75 -5.37
C ASN A 52 1.42 10.61 -4.77
N PHE A 53 0.84 9.85 -3.86
CA PHE A 53 1.41 8.58 -3.42
C PHE A 53 1.00 7.44 -4.34
N PHE A 54 1.84 6.40 -4.37
CA PHE A 54 1.64 5.16 -5.10
C PHE A 54 1.60 4.00 -4.13
N GLN A 55 0.74 3.04 -4.38
CA GLN A 55 0.69 1.78 -3.65
C GLN A 55 1.60 0.76 -4.36
N ILE A 56 2.58 0.16 -3.68
CA ILE A 56 3.67 -0.58 -4.35
C ILE A 56 3.79 -2.08 -4.03
N ASN A 57 2.88 -2.63 -3.23
CA ASN A 57 2.90 -4.04 -2.83
C ASN A 57 1.69 -4.84 -3.32
N ASP A 58 1.92 -6.01 -3.90
CA ASP A 58 0.85 -6.86 -4.41
C ASP A 58 0.91 -8.25 -3.76
N ILE A 59 1.04 -8.26 -2.43
CA ILE A 59 1.21 -9.48 -1.63
C ILE A 59 -0.08 -9.74 -0.85
N PHE A 60 -0.93 -10.57 -1.43
CA PHE A 60 -2.19 -10.97 -0.81
C PHE A 60 -1.98 -12.01 0.28
N ASN A 61 -2.85 -11.97 1.28
CA ASN A 61 -2.91 -13.00 2.30
C ASN A 61 -3.58 -14.29 1.78
N LYS A 62 -3.65 -15.32 2.63
CA LYS A 62 -4.23 -16.63 2.28
C LYS A 62 -5.72 -16.59 1.91
N SER A 63 -6.42 -15.50 2.22
CA SER A 63 -7.82 -15.27 1.88
C SER A 63 -7.99 -14.44 0.60
N GLY A 64 -6.91 -14.05 -0.08
CA GLY A 64 -6.96 -13.23 -1.28
C GLY A 64 -7.20 -11.74 -1.00
N SER A 65 -7.03 -11.29 0.24
CA SER A 65 -7.14 -9.88 0.62
C SER A 65 -5.76 -9.22 0.74
N LEU A 66 -5.66 -7.96 0.34
CA LEU A 66 -4.49 -7.11 0.54
C LEU A 66 -4.76 -6.19 1.74
N LEU A 67 -4.20 -6.53 2.92
CA LEU A 67 -4.46 -5.82 4.18
C LEU A 67 -3.30 -4.93 4.59
N ASP A 68 -2.08 -5.43 4.43
CA ASP A 68 -0.87 -4.66 4.62
C ASP A 68 -0.60 -3.85 3.35
N LEU A 69 -0.47 -2.53 3.49
CA LEU A 69 -0.22 -1.64 2.36
C LEU A 69 1.04 -0.83 2.58
N ILE A 70 1.73 -0.58 1.46
CA ILE A 70 2.92 0.24 1.40
C ILE A 70 2.68 1.32 0.36
N PHE A 71 2.66 2.57 0.83
CA PHE A 71 2.53 3.76 0.00
C PHE A 71 3.85 4.54 -0.04
N VAL A 72 4.25 4.97 -1.23
CA VAL A 72 5.49 5.75 -1.46
C VAL A 72 5.24 6.91 -2.41
N ASN A 73 6.05 7.96 -2.30
CA ASN A 73 6.01 9.09 -3.24
C ASN A 73 6.84 8.88 -4.51
N LEU A 74 7.54 7.74 -4.62
CA LEU A 74 8.37 7.40 -5.78
C LEU A 74 8.16 5.94 -6.18
N ASN A 75 7.50 5.73 -7.32
CA ASN A 75 7.08 4.42 -7.82
C ASN A 75 8.22 3.65 -8.53
N GLN A 76 9.35 3.47 -7.87
CA GLN A 76 10.50 2.74 -8.42
C GLN A 76 10.88 1.49 -7.61
N TYR A 77 10.36 1.38 -6.38
CA TYR A 77 10.66 0.30 -5.46
C TYR A 77 9.77 -0.91 -5.71
N LYS A 78 10.27 -2.08 -5.34
CA LYS A 78 9.53 -3.34 -5.44
C LYS A 78 9.34 -3.93 -4.07
N VAL A 79 8.16 -4.49 -3.84
CA VAL A 79 7.86 -5.23 -2.62
C VAL A 79 7.71 -6.70 -2.94
N LYS A 80 8.26 -7.55 -2.08
CA LYS A 80 8.16 -9.01 -2.16
C LYS A 80 7.78 -9.57 -0.79
N ALA A 81 7.33 -10.81 -0.77
CA ALA A 81 7.27 -11.57 0.47
C ALA A 81 8.69 -11.73 1.04
N ALA A 82 8.85 -11.56 2.35
CA ALA A 82 10.11 -11.72 3.03
C ALA A 82 10.52 -13.21 3.04
N LEU A 83 11.78 -13.50 2.72
CA LEU A 83 12.29 -14.88 2.75
C LEU A 83 12.43 -15.42 4.18
N VAL A 84 12.75 -14.53 5.12
CA VAL A 84 12.95 -14.86 6.53
C VAL A 84 12.17 -13.83 7.35
N PRO A 85 10.97 -14.18 7.85
CA PRO A 85 10.21 -13.28 8.69
C PRO A 85 10.89 -13.14 10.06
N VAL A 86 10.86 -11.94 10.65
CA VAL A 86 11.47 -11.65 11.96
C VAL A 86 10.68 -12.26 13.11
N VAL A 87 9.36 -12.43 12.91
CA VAL A 87 8.43 -13.07 13.83
C VAL A 87 7.62 -14.12 13.07
N PRO A 88 7.03 -15.12 13.74
CA PRO A 88 6.12 -16.05 13.07
C PRO A 88 4.99 -15.30 12.37
N GLU A 89 4.79 -15.59 11.08
CA GLU A 89 3.69 -14.99 10.30
C GLU A 89 2.34 -15.53 10.79
N ASP A 90 1.32 -14.66 10.77
CA ASP A 90 -0.06 -15.10 10.84
C ASP A 90 -0.68 -15.25 9.45
N ARG A 91 -1.86 -15.86 9.38
CA ARG A 91 -2.54 -16.20 8.13
C ARG A 91 -3.03 -14.98 7.31
N TYR A 92 -3.16 -13.83 7.95
CA TYR A 92 -3.68 -12.59 7.40
C TYR A 92 -2.57 -11.59 7.05
N HIS A 93 -1.43 -11.65 7.73
CA HIS A 93 -0.34 -10.68 7.59
C HIS A 93 0.99 -11.37 7.20
N PRO A 94 1.25 -11.55 5.89
CA PRO A 94 2.54 -12.03 5.41
C PRO A 94 3.64 -10.99 5.65
N ALA A 95 4.85 -11.44 5.97
CA ALA A 95 5.99 -10.56 6.12
C ALA A 95 6.43 -10.01 4.75
N LEU A 96 6.70 -8.71 4.70
CA LEU A 96 7.05 -7.99 3.48
C LEU A 96 8.50 -7.50 3.51
N SER A 97 9.14 -7.48 2.35
CA SER A 97 10.47 -6.92 2.11
C SER A 97 10.39 -5.86 1.01
N ILE A 98 11.02 -4.71 1.24
CA ILE A 98 11.13 -3.62 0.26
C ILE A 98 12.53 -3.63 -0.31
N ASP A 99 12.64 -3.71 -1.64
CA ASP A 99 13.90 -3.59 -2.36
C ASP A 99 14.13 -2.10 -2.69
N PHE A 100 15.13 -1.50 -2.05
CA PHE A 100 15.57 -0.11 -2.27
C PHE A 100 16.62 0.01 -3.37
#